data_AF-A0A9E7PNW4-F1
#
_entry.id   AF-A0A9E7PNW4-F1
#
_cell.length_a   1.000
_cell.length_b   1.000
_cell.length_c   1.000
_cell.angle_alpha   90.00
_cell.angle_beta   90.00
_cell.angle_gamma   90.00
#
_symmetry.space_group_name_H-M   'P 1'
#
loop_
_entity.id
_entity.type
_entity.pdbx_description
1 polymer ?
#
loop_
_entity_poly.entity_id
_entity_poly.type
_entity_poly.pdbx_seq_one_letter_code
_entity_poly.pdbx_strand_id
1 'polypeptide(L)'
;MQNSAITNKEIILALMVVLATALISLTVIISTPAGMQFYGDTLIRLAGSESHEAGFYASSKEDFSEIYSLNDSSGNFIASFEESFGTDNKKENFFFIFYDIRDPDNICIRTKYGINRYADLIYMNRRCICSSPDLCCKEW
;
A
#
# COMPACT_ATOMS: atom_id res chain seq x y z
N MET A 1 -1.53 -51.24 19.15
CA MET A 1 -2.61 -50.33 18.70
C MET A 1 -2.51 -49.04 19.51
N GLN A 2 -1.79 -48.05 19.02
CA GLN A 2 -1.46 -46.83 19.74
C GLN A 2 -1.83 -45.66 18.83
N ASN A 3 -3.13 -45.41 18.65
CA ASN A 3 -3.62 -44.52 17.58
C ASN A 3 -4.91 -43.76 17.94
N SER A 4 -5.03 -43.27 19.19
CA SER A 4 -6.21 -42.46 19.55
C SER A 4 -5.91 -41.25 20.44
N ALA A 5 -4.65 -40.82 20.53
CA ALA A 5 -4.26 -39.74 21.42
C ALA A 5 -3.16 -38.87 20.80
N ILE A 6 -3.37 -38.38 19.57
CA ILE A 6 -2.89 -37.02 19.30
C ILE A 6 -3.69 -36.18 20.27
N THR A 7 -3.07 -35.80 21.38
CA THR A 7 -3.79 -35.20 22.50
C THR A 7 -4.34 -33.86 22.04
N ASN A 8 -5.57 -33.50 22.41
CA ASN A 8 -6.17 -32.20 22.03
C ASN A 8 -5.23 -31.00 22.27
N LYS A 9 -4.29 -31.11 23.21
CA LYS A 9 -3.23 -30.14 23.47
C LYS A 9 -2.24 -29.97 22.30
N GLU A 10 -1.82 -31.05 21.66
CA GLU A 10 -0.93 -31.02 20.49
C GLU A 10 -1.63 -30.40 19.28
N ILE A 11 -2.93 -30.69 19.09
CA ILE A 11 -3.75 -30.08 18.03
C ILE A 11 -3.92 -28.58 18.28
N ILE A 12 -4.24 -28.17 19.51
CA ILE A 12 -4.37 -26.76 19.89
C ILE A 12 -3.04 -26.03 19.71
N LEU A 13 -1.92 -26.63 20.14
CA LEU A 13 -0.60 -26.04 19.96
C LEU A 13 -0.25 -25.89 18.46
N ALA A 14 -0.52 -26.90 17.65
CA ALA A 14 -0.30 -26.84 16.20
C ALA A 14 -1.13 -25.72 15.55
N LEU A 15 -2.41 -25.59 15.90
CA LEU A 15 -3.27 -24.50 15.43
C LEU A 15 -2.76 -23.13 15.85
N MET A 16 -2.31 -22.98 17.09
CA MET A 16 -1.74 -21.73 17.60
C MET A 16 -0.45 -21.36 16.86
N VAL A 17 0.41 -22.33 16.57
CA VAL A 17 1.64 -22.11 15.80
C VAL A 17 1.31 -21.71 14.37
N VAL A 18 0.36 -22.37 13.71
CA VAL A 18 -0.09 -22.00 12.35
C VAL A 18 -0.65 -20.58 12.33
N LEU A 19 -1.51 -20.24 13.29
CA LEU A 19 -2.09 -18.90 13.40
C LEU A 19 -1.02 -17.83 13.64
N ALA A 20 -0.10 -18.07 14.59
CA ALA A 20 1.00 -17.15 14.87
C ALA A 20 1.89 -16.96 13.64
N THR A 21 2.21 -18.04 12.92
CA THR A 21 3.02 -17.98 11.70
C THR A 21 2.32 -17.20 10.60
N ALA A 22 1.01 -17.40 10.42
CA ALA A 22 0.20 -16.63 9.46
C ALA A 22 0.17 -15.14 9.81
N LEU A 23 0.03 -14.79 11.10
CA LEU A 23 0.07 -13.41 11.58
C LEU A 23 1.43 -12.74 11.34
N ILE A 24 2.53 -13.43 11.67
CA ILE A 24 3.89 -12.92 11.41
C ILE A 24 4.10 -12.71 9.92
N SER A 25 3.69 -13.67 9.09
CA SER A 25 3.82 -13.59 7.63
C SER A 25 3.05 -12.40 7.07
N LEU A 26 1.81 -12.18 7.52
CA LEU A 26 1.02 -11.02 7.14
C LEU A 26 1.69 -9.71 7.55
N THR A 27 2.30 -9.68 8.74
CA THR A 27 3.03 -8.50 9.23
C THR A 27 4.23 -8.17 8.34
N VAL A 28 4.97 -9.20 7.88
CA VAL A 28 6.10 -9.01 6.94
C VAL A 28 5.61 -8.48 5.59
N ILE A 29 4.49 -9.00 5.08
CA ILE A 29 3.89 -8.55 3.82
C ILE A 29 3.54 -7.06 3.88
N ILE A 30 2.88 -6.60 4.94
CA ILE A 30 2.46 -5.19 5.07
C ILE A 30 3.61 -4.23 5.46
N SER A 31 4.77 -4.75 5.83
CA SER A 31 5.92 -3.95 6.31
C SER A 31 7.00 -3.75 5.25
N THR A 32 6.91 -4.43 4.11
CA THR A 32 7.90 -4.36 3.04
C THR A 32 7.26 -3.88 1.74
N PRO A 33 7.98 -3.09 0.92
CA PRO A 33 7.48 -2.65 -0.39
C PRO A 33 7.02 -3.80 -1.28
N ALA A 34 7.85 -4.84 -1.41
CA ALA A 34 7.54 -6.00 -2.25
C ALA A 34 6.28 -6.76 -1.78
N GLY A 35 6.12 -6.94 -0.46
CA GLY A 35 4.92 -7.58 0.09
C GLY A 35 3.67 -6.76 -0.16
N MET A 36 3.75 -5.44 0.06
CA MET A 36 2.62 -4.55 -0.17
C MET A 36 2.27 -4.43 -1.66
N GLN A 37 3.27 -4.42 -2.56
CA GLN A 37 3.08 -4.48 -4.01
C GLN A 37 2.30 -5.74 -4.41
N PHE A 38 2.79 -6.91 -4.01
CA PHE A 38 2.13 -8.18 -4.28
C PHE A 38 0.69 -8.21 -3.76
N TYR A 39 0.46 -7.68 -2.55
CA TYR A 39 -0.87 -7.57 -1.96
C TYR A 39 -1.80 -6.68 -2.78
N GLY A 40 -1.34 -5.49 -3.17
CA GLY A 40 -2.11 -4.56 -4.00
C GLY A 40 -2.47 -5.14 -5.37
N ASP A 41 -1.48 -5.72 -6.06
CA ASP A 41 -1.67 -6.34 -7.38
C ASP A 41 -2.65 -7.51 -7.32
N THR A 42 -2.56 -8.33 -6.26
CA THR A 42 -3.50 -9.43 -6.03
C THR A 42 -4.92 -8.91 -5.82
N LEU A 43 -5.11 -7.84 -5.04
CA LEU A 43 -6.44 -7.26 -4.81
C LEU A 43 -7.04 -6.67 -6.09
N ILE A 44 -6.26 -5.92 -6.87
CA ILE A 44 -6.72 -5.36 -8.15
C ILE A 44 -7.16 -6.48 -9.09
N ARG A 45 -6.34 -7.53 -9.21
CA ARG A 45 -6.64 -8.70 -10.03
C ARG A 45 -7.90 -9.44 -9.57
N LEU A 46 -8.11 -9.59 -8.26
CA LEU A 46 -9.30 -10.24 -7.71
C LEU A 46 -10.57 -9.40 -7.86
N ALA A 47 -10.44 -8.07 -7.86
CA ALA A 47 -11.56 -7.16 -8.10
C ALA A 47 -12.02 -7.13 -9.56
N GLY A 48 -11.25 -7.71 -10.48
CA GLY A 48 -11.56 -7.70 -11.92
C GLY A 48 -11.40 -6.33 -12.58
N SER A 49 -10.66 -5.41 -11.95
CA SER A 49 -10.35 -4.10 -12.54
C SER A 49 -9.25 -4.25 -13.58
N GLU A 50 -9.39 -3.55 -14.70
CA GLU A 50 -8.36 -3.52 -15.72
C GLU A 50 -7.20 -2.60 -15.29
N SER A 51 -5.96 -2.95 -15.67
CA SER A 51 -4.75 -2.22 -15.25
C SER A 51 -4.71 -0.75 -15.68
N HIS A 52 -5.57 -0.35 -16.62
CA HIS A 52 -5.70 1.02 -17.10
C HIS A 52 -6.66 1.89 -16.25
N GLU A 53 -7.42 1.29 -15.32
CA GLU A 53 -8.35 1.99 -14.44
C GLU A 53 -7.77 2.29 -13.05
N ALA A 54 -6.87 1.42 -12.58
CA ALA A 54 -6.23 1.52 -11.27
C ALA A 54 -4.80 0.99 -11.29
N GLY A 55 -3.85 1.85 -10.93
CA GLY A 55 -2.46 1.48 -10.68
C GLY A 55 -2.16 1.40 -9.19
N PHE A 56 -1.45 0.37 -8.75
CA PHE A 56 -0.90 0.27 -7.41
C PHE A 56 0.63 0.18 -7.47
N TYR A 57 1.29 0.98 -6.63
CA TYR A 57 2.73 0.97 -6.51
C TYR A 57 3.12 1.10 -5.04
N ALA A 58 4.05 0.28 -4.58
CA ALA A 58 4.65 0.37 -3.26
C ALA A 58 6.18 0.37 -3.38
N SER A 59 6.83 1.24 -2.61
CA SER A 59 8.28 1.42 -2.61
C SER A 59 8.80 1.77 -1.23
N SER A 60 10.12 1.74 -1.07
CA SER A 60 10.79 2.43 0.02
C SER A 60 10.58 3.94 -0.11
N LYS A 61 10.80 4.68 0.97
CA LYS A 61 10.80 6.15 0.95
C LYS A 61 12.00 6.69 0.18
N GLU A 62 13.13 5.99 0.22
CA GLU A 62 14.33 6.33 -0.53
C GLU A 62 14.08 6.26 -2.04
N ASP A 63 13.63 5.09 -2.54
CA ASP A 63 13.33 4.90 -3.97
C ASP A 63 12.25 5.89 -4.44
N PHE A 64 11.25 6.14 -3.59
CA PHE A 64 10.21 7.12 -3.90
C PHE A 64 10.78 8.53 -4.01
N SER A 65 11.68 8.91 -3.09
CA SER A 65 12.32 10.23 -3.11
C SER A 65 13.19 10.41 -4.34
N GLU A 66 13.88 9.35 -4.78
CA GLU A 66 14.68 9.36 -6.01
C GLU A 66 13.79 9.51 -7.25
N ILE A 67 12.76 8.67 -7.39
CA ILE A 67 11.85 8.69 -8.54
C ILE A 67 11.13 10.03 -8.68
N TYR A 68 10.69 10.61 -7.56
CA TYR A 68 9.94 11.87 -7.54
C TYR A 68 10.78 13.10 -7.24
N SER A 69 12.10 12.95 -7.17
CA SER A 69 13.05 14.03 -6.88
C SER A 69 12.65 14.85 -5.64
N LEU A 70 12.21 14.16 -4.59
CA LEU A 70 11.87 14.81 -3.33
C LEU A 70 13.13 15.39 -2.69
N ASN A 71 13.08 16.68 -2.40
CA ASN A 71 14.20 17.36 -1.78
C ASN A 71 14.22 17.03 -0.27
N ASP A 72 15.01 16.04 0.15
CA ASP A 72 15.16 15.66 1.56
C ASP A 72 16.08 16.62 2.33
N SER A 73 15.82 17.92 2.19
CA SER A 73 16.60 18.97 2.85
C SER A 73 16.43 18.97 4.37
N SER A 74 15.39 18.31 4.88
CA SER A 74 15.00 18.30 6.30
C SER A 74 15.25 16.97 7.02
N GLY A 75 15.63 15.90 6.32
CA GLY A 75 15.70 14.54 6.88
C GLY A 75 14.33 13.99 7.29
N ASN A 76 13.25 14.64 6.85
CA ASN A 76 11.88 14.28 7.16
C ASN A 76 11.10 14.07 5.87
N PHE A 77 11.07 12.81 5.42
CA PHE A 77 10.34 12.38 4.23
C PHE A 77 8.91 12.92 4.16
N ILE A 78 8.18 12.97 5.28
CA ILE A 78 6.79 13.47 5.28
C ILE A 78 6.76 14.95 4.93
N ALA A 79 7.66 15.76 5.50
CA ALA A 79 7.73 17.19 5.20
C ALA A 79 8.09 17.43 3.72
N SER A 80 9.11 16.72 3.21
CA SER A 80 9.50 16.80 1.79
C SER A 80 8.39 16.34 0.83
N PHE A 81 7.65 15.30 1.22
CA PHE A 81 6.46 14.84 0.49
C PHE A 81 5.37 15.93 0.46
N GLU A 82 5.03 16.51 1.61
CA GLU A 82 3.98 17.53 1.72
C GLU A 82 4.36 18.83 0.99
N GLU A 83 5.65 19.18 0.95
CA GLU A 83 6.15 20.31 0.16
C GLU A 83 5.97 20.09 -1.35
N SER A 84 6.20 18.86 -1.81
CA SER A 84 6.18 18.54 -3.24
C SER A 84 4.78 18.25 -3.79
N PHE A 85 3.94 17.57 -3.00
CA PHE A 85 2.60 17.12 -3.45
C PHE A 85 1.44 17.84 -2.77
N GLY A 86 1.70 18.55 -1.66
CA GLY A 86 0.66 19.19 -0.86
C GLY A 86 0.03 18.28 0.21
N THR A 87 -0.98 18.82 0.88
CA THR A 87 -1.64 18.20 2.06
C THR A 87 -3.13 17.92 1.83
N ASP A 88 -3.55 17.84 0.57
CA ASP A 88 -4.95 17.67 0.20
C ASP A 88 -5.55 16.38 0.76
N ASN A 89 -6.73 16.53 1.40
CA ASN A 89 -7.49 15.43 2.01
C ASN A 89 -6.67 14.54 2.95
N LYS A 90 -5.67 15.12 3.62
CA LYS A 90 -4.82 14.45 4.59
C LYS A 90 -5.66 13.77 5.68
N LYS A 91 -5.40 12.49 5.92
CA LYS A 91 -5.98 11.69 7.01
C LYS A 91 -4.88 10.92 7.70
N GLU A 92 -4.91 10.89 9.02
CA GLU A 92 -3.87 10.25 9.80
C GLU A 92 -4.47 9.16 10.69
N ASN A 93 -3.83 8.01 10.68
CA ASN A 93 -4.06 6.93 11.63
C ASN A 93 -2.74 6.67 12.39
N PHE A 94 -2.76 5.77 13.37
CA PHE A 94 -1.57 5.44 14.17
C PHE A 94 -0.38 5.00 13.29
N PHE A 95 -0.60 4.12 12.32
CA PHE A 95 0.48 3.56 11.48
C PHE A 95 0.76 4.34 10.20
N PHE A 96 -0.23 5.04 9.65
CA PHE A 96 -0.16 5.59 8.31
C PHE A 96 -0.66 7.02 8.24
N ILE A 97 -0.06 7.80 7.34
CA ILE A 97 -0.60 9.07 6.86
C ILE A 97 -1.08 8.86 5.44
N PHE A 98 -2.33 9.22 5.18
CA PHE A 98 -2.96 9.11 3.89
C PHE A 98 -3.18 10.50 3.29
N TYR A 99 -2.90 10.62 2.00
CA TYR A 99 -3.22 11.81 1.22
C TYR A 99 -4.07 11.37 0.03
N ASP A 100 -5.02 12.20 -0.40
CA ASP A 100 -5.81 11.96 -1.61
C ASP A 100 -5.75 13.22 -2.47
N ILE A 101 -4.76 13.21 -3.35
CA ILE A 101 -4.27 14.37 -4.09
C ILE A 101 -4.72 14.25 -5.54
N ARG A 102 -5.25 15.34 -6.10
CA ARG A 102 -5.59 15.39 -7.53
C ARG A 102 -4.33 15.62 -8.34
N ASP A 103 -4.26 14.98 -9.50
CA ASP A 103 -3.20 15.26 -10.45
C ASP A 103 -3.33 16.72 -10.95
N PRO A 104 -2.24 17.51 -10.92
CA PRO A 104 -2.29 18.92 -11.30
C PRO A 104 -2.55 19.11 -12.80
N ASP A 105 -2.11 18.16 -13.63
CA ASP A 105 -2.23 18.22 -15.08
C ASP A 105 -3.54 17.58 -15.56
N ASN A 106 -4.12 16.67 -14.75
CA ASN A 106 -5.37 16.01 -15.06
C ASN A 106 -6.31 15.88 -13.84
N ILE A 107 -7.29 16.79 -13.75
CA ILE A 107 -8.30 16.82 -12.67
C ILE A 107 -9.10 15.52 -12.50
N CYS A 108 -9.06 14.68 -13.52
CA CYS A 108 -9.78 13.44 -13.66
C CYS A 108 -9.00 12.24 -13.07
N ILE A 109 -7.75 12.47 -12.67
CA ILE A 109 -6.89 11.52 -11.98
C ILE A 109 -6.78 11.92 -10.50
N ARG A 110 -6.99 10.95 -9.61
CA ARG A 110 -6.68 11.08 -8.19
C ARG A 110 -5.67 10.03 -7.77
N THR A 111 -4.66 10.46 -7.02
CA THR A 111 -3.68 9.57 -6.41
C THR A 111 -3.83 9.57 -4.90
N LYS A 112 -4.11 8.38 -4.37
CA LYS A 112 -4.11 8.15 -2.93
C LYS A 112 -2.73 7.67 -2.51
N TYR A 113 -2.06 8.44 -1.68
CA TYR A 113 -0.78 8.08 -1.09
C TYR A 113 -0.99 7.55 0.34
N GLY A 114 -0.21 6.57 0.74
CA GLY A 114 -0.16 6.05 2.10
C GLY A 114 1.28 5.90 2.56
N ILE A 115 1.68 6.70 3.54
CA ILE A 115 3.04 6.73 4.09
C ILE A 115 3.02 6.05 5.45
N ASN A 116 3.81 4.99 5.63
CA ASN A 116 3.98 4.34 6.92
C ASN A 116 4.88 5.18 7.83
N ARG A 117 4.46 5.44 9.07
CA ARG A 117 5.25 6.22 10.05
C ARG A 117 6.45 5.46 10.59
N TYR A 118 6.34 4.14 10.69
CA TYR A 118 7.28 3.29 11.42
C TYR A 118 8.04 2.30 10.54
N ALA A 119 7.64 2.16 9.28
CA ALA A 119 8.34 1.37 8.28
C ALA A 119 8.83 2.26 7.14
N ASP A 120 9.84 1.79 6.43
CA ASP A 120 10.30 2.37 5.18
C ASP A 120 9.39 1.93 4.03
N LEU A 121 8.16 2.45 4.05
CA LEU A 121 7.11 2.07 3.12
C LEU A 121 6.23 3.27 2.78
N ILE A 122 6.09 3.50 1.48
CA ILE A 122 5.06 4.33 0.89
C ILE A 122 4.35 3.52 -0.18
N TYR A 123 3.04 3.72 -0.31
CA TYR A 123 2.30 3.23 -1.46
C TYR A 123 1.48 4.34 -2.09
N MET A 124 1.24 4.20 -3.39
CA MET A 124 0.34 5.04 -4.16
C MET A 124 -0.68 4.18 -4.89
N ASN A 125 -1.91 4.65 -4.91
CA ASN A 125 -2.98 4.10 -5.70
C ASN A 125 -3.60 5.21 -6.55
N ARG A 126 -3.34 5.15 -7.85
CA ARG A 126 -3.82 6.15 -8.80
C ARG A 126 -5.08 5.63 -9.49
N ARG A 127 -6.11 6.46 -9.57
CA ARG A 127 -7.47 6.10 -10.01
C ARG A 127 -8.06 7.15 -10.96
N CYS A 128 -8.75 6.70 -12.00
CA CYS A 128 -9.64 7.53 -12.81
C CYS A 128 -10.92 7.85 -12.02
N ILE A 129 -11.36 9.11 -12.01
CA ILE A 129 -12.61 9.52 -11.33
C ILE A 129 -13.63 10.16 -12.28
N CYS A 130 -13.46 10.00 -13.59
CA CYS A 130 -14.29 10.66 -14.59
C CYS A 130 -15.64 9.97 -14.77
N SER A 131 -16.68 10.78 -14.99
CA SER A 131 -18.03 10.30 -15.29
C SER A 131 -18.16 9.58 -16.63
N SER A 132 -17.14 9.69 -17.50
CA SER A 132 -17.09 9.02 -18.82
C SER A 132 -15.74 8.29 -18.98
N PRO A 133 -15.72 6.95 -19.14
CA PRO A 133 -14.51 6.15 -19.28
C PRO A 133 -13.64 6.52 -20.50
N ASP A 134 -14.27 7.04 -21.56
CA ASP A 134 -13.63 7.22 -22.87
C ASP A 134 -12.69 8.43 -22.97
N LEU A 135 -12.70 9.34 -21.99
CA LEU A 135 -12.14 10.69 -22.12
C LEU A 135 -10.85 10.95 -21.32
N CYS A 136 -10.46 10.10 -20.36
CA CYS A 136 -9.40 10.48 -19.41
C CYS A 136 -8.42 9.38 -19.00
N CYS A 137 -8.62 8.14 -19.45
CA CYS A 137 -7.78 7.01 -19.03
C CYS A 137 -7.05 6.29 -20.16
N LYS A 138 -7.01 6.88 -21.37
CA LYS A 138 -6.44 6.21 -22.55
C LYS A 138 -4.92 6.09 -22.58
N GLU A 139 -4.20 6.89 -21.79
CA GLU A 139 -2.74 6.84 -21.77
C GLU A 139 -2.26 7.00 -20.33
N TRP A 140 -1.87 5.87 -19.73
CA TRP A 140 -1.09 5.78 -18.51
C TRP A 140 0.28 5.22 -18.87
#